data_AF-A0A662LD66-F1
#
_entry.id   AF-A0A662LD66-F1
#
_cell.length_a   1.000
_cell.length_b   1.000
_cell.length_c   1.000
_cell.angle_alpha   90.00
_cell.angle_beta   90.00
_cell.angle_gamma   90.00
#
_symmetry.space_group_name_H-M   'P 1'
#
loop_
_entity.id
_entity.type
_entity.pdbx_description
1 polymer ?
#
loop_
_entity_poly.entity_id
_entity_poly.type
_entity_poly.pdbx_seq_one_letter_code
_entity_poly.pdbx_strand_id
1 'polypeptide(L)' 'MEEFAYVLDYLPQGLPDMKKFHREPVVYAIGESEFKILEIAPLEDADFTIGERIYVGKEKEKRDKVRA' A
#
# COMPACT_ATOMS: atom_id res chain seq x y z
N MET A 1 2.99 0.25 15.84
CA MET A 1 2.42 -0.36 14.62
C MET A 1 1.43 0.63 14.09
N GLU A 2 1.53 0.98 12.82
CA GLU A 2 0.61 1.94 12.21
C GLU A 2 -0.80 1.35 12.12
N GLU A 3 -1.82 2.14 12.47
CA GLU A 3 -3.21 1.79 12.17
C GLU A 3 -3.63 2.34 10.80
N PHE A 4 -3.10 3.50 10.44
CA PHE A 4 -3.36 4.18 9.18
C PHE A 4 -2.07 4.69 8.54
N ALA A 5 -2.11 4.85 7.23
CA ALA A 5 -1.02 5.41 6.45
C ALA A 5 -1.56 6.28 5.31
N TYR A 6 -0.74 7.20 4.82
CA TYR A 6 -1.05 8.05 3.67
C TYR A 6 -0.28 7.58 2.44
N VAL A 7 -0.97 7.39 1.32
CA VAL A 7 -0.38 6.94 0.05
C VAL A 7 0.61 7.98 -0.48
N LEU A 8 1.83 7.54 -0.80
CA LEU A 8 2.87 8.34 -1.43
C LEU A 8 2.95 8.07 -2.94
N ASP A 9 2.90 6.79 -3.33
CA ASP A 9 2.95 6.37 -4.73
C ASP A 9 2.26 5.01 -4.91
N TYR A 10 1.79 4.73 -6.13
CA TYR A 10 1.16 3.45 -6.48
C TYR A 10 1.66 2.96 -7.84
N LEU A 11 2.25 1.75 -7.84
CA LEU A 11 2.76 1.08 -9.03
C LEU A 11 1.88 -0.14 -9.35
N PRO A 12 0.79 0.01 -10.15
CA PRO A 12 -0.13 -1.07 -10.47
C PRO A 12 0.49 -2.20 -11.31
N GLN A 13 1.62 -1.92 -11.96
CA GLN A 13 2.38 -2.89 -12.77
C GLN A 13 3.68 -3.34 -12.07
N GLY A 14 3.83 -3.01 -10.79
CA GLY A 14 5.04 -3.26 -10.00
C GLY A 14 6.25 -2.43 -10.44
N LEU A 15 7.38 -2.69 -9.78
CA LEU A 15 8.63 -1.98 -10.05
C LEU A 15 9.16 -2.25 -11.47
N PRO A 16 9.54 -1.21 -12.22
CA PRO A 16 10.00 -1.35 -13.61
C PRO A 16 11.32 -2.12 -13.72
N ASP A 17 12.17 -2.07 -12.71
CA ASP A 17 13.49 -2.74 -12.73
C ASP A 17 13.40 -4.25 -12.45
N MET A 18 12.23 -4.74 -12.05
CA MET A 18 11.99 -6.16 -11.81
C MET A 18 11.70 -6.91 -13.11
N LYS A 19 12.15 -8.17 -13.20
CA LYS A 19 11.79 -9.07 -14.31
C LYS A 19 10.27 -9.17 -14.41
N LYS A 20 9.71 -9.13 -15.62
CA LYS A 20 8.25 -9.10 -15.87
C LYS A 20 7.44 -10.13 -15.07
N PHE A 21 7.96 -11.34 -14.90
CA PHE A 21 7.28 -12.42 -14.16
C PHE A 21 7.27 -12.25 -12.63
N HIS A 22 8.06 -11.33 -12.09
CA HIS A 22 8.12 -11.01 -10.65
C HIS A 22 7.55 -9.62 -10.34
N ARG A 23 6.93 -8.96 -11.32
CA ARG A 23 6.30 -7.67 -11.09
C ARG A 23 4.95 -7.88 -10.42
N GLU A 24 4.85 -7.40 -9.19
CA GLU A 24 3.60 -7.39 -8.43
C GLU A 24 3.20 -5.95 -8.13
N PRO A 25 1.89 -5.63 -8.15
CA PRO A 25 1.40 -4.32 -7.76
C PRO A 25 1.90 -3.93 -6.35
N VAL A 26 2.27 -2.67 -6.17
CA VAL A 26 2.80 -2.19 -4.88
C VAL A 26 2.38 -0.74 -4.61
N VAL A 27 2.00 -0.48 -3.36
CA VAL A 27 1.68 0.86 -2.84
C VAL A 27 2.74 1.25 -1.83
N TYR A 28 3.29 2.45 -2.00
CA TYR A 28 4.14 3.08 -1.00
C TYR A 28 3.33 4.05 -0.17
N ALA A 29 3.43 3.97 1.15
CA ALA A 29 2.69 4.83 2.07
C ALA A 29 3.55 5.26 3.27
N ILE A 30 3.16 6.34 3.93
CA ILE A 30 3.77 6.81 5.18
C ILE A 30 2.80 6.64 6.35
N GLY A 31 3.24 5.99 7.41
CA GLY A 31 2.48 5.78 8.63
C GLY A 31 2.04 7.09 9.27
N GLU A 32 0.81 7.13 9.78
CA GLU A 32 0.24 8.31 10.42
C GLU A 32 0.89 8.63 11.78
N SER A 33 1.31 7.60 12.53
CA SER A 33 1.75 7.76 13.92
C SER A 33 3.26 7.82 14.07
N GLU A 34 3.99 6.88 13.48
CA GLU A 34 5.45 6.79 13.62
C GLU A 34 6.19 7.19 12.33
N PHE A 35 5.47 7.72 11.32
CA PHE A 35 6.01 8.13 10.02
C PHE A 35 6.86 7.07 9.33
N LYS A 36 6.55 5.79 9.57
CA LYS A 36 7.23 4.67 8.93
C LYS A 36 6.85 4.61 7.47
N ILE A 37 7.85 4.42 6.60
CA ILE A 37 7.59 4.10 5.20
C ILE A 37 7.16 2.63 5.12
N LEU A 38 6.06 2.39 4.44
CA LEU A 38 5.45 1.09 4.24
C LEU A 38 5.44 0.76 2.76
N GLU A 39 5.85 -0.47 2.44
CA GLU A 39 5.64 -1.10 1.14
C GLU A 39 4.51 -2.13 1.31
N ILE A 40 3.41 -1.94 0.58
CA ILE A 40 2.16 -2.67 0.84
C ILE A 40 1.63 -3.26 -0.46
N ALA A 41 1.25 -4.54 -0.43
CA ALA A 41 0.56 -5.17 -1.54
C ALA A 41 -0.92 -4.72 -1.58
N PRO A 42 -1.44 -4.21 -2.71
CA PRO A 42 -2.85 -3.84 -2.83
C PRO A 42 -3.75 -5.07 -2.93
N LEU A 43 -5.04 -4.89 -2.65
CA LEU A 43 -6.07 -5.85 -3.01
C LEU A 43 -6.37 -5.78 -4.52
N GLU A 44 -7.00 -6.84 -5.03
CA GLU A 44 -7.45 -6.87 -6.43
C GLU A 44 -8.43 -5.72 -6.68
N ASP A 45 -8.28 -5.07 -7.83
CA ASP A 45 -9.07 -3.91 -8.27
C ASP A 45 -9.01 -2.66 -7.36
N ALA A 46 -8.10 -2.62 -6.37
CA ALA A 46 -7.92 -1.43 -5.54
C ALA A 46 -7.27 -0.28 -6.34
N ASP A 47 -7.90 0.88 -6.26
CA ASP A 47 -7.35 2.17 -6.70
C ASP A 47 -6.75 2.95 -5.53
N PHE A 48 -5.81 3.84 -5.83
CA PHE A 48 -5.18 4.71 -4.83
C PHE A 48 -5.03 6.12 -5.38
N THR A 49 -5.31 7.10 -4.52
CA THR A 49 -4.97 8.51 -4.77
C THR A 49 -3.78 8.92 -3.90
N ILE A 50 -2.85 9.70 -4.44
CA ILE A 50 -1.73 10.22 -3.63
C ILE A 50 -2.29 11.11 -2.50
N GLY A 51 -1.84 10.88 -1.28
CA GLY A 51 -2.37 11.53 -0.07
C GLY A 51 -3.64 10.89 0.49
N GLU A 52 -4.16 9.82 -0.11
CA GLU A 52 -5.27 9.05 0.45
C GLU A 52 -4.87 8.37 1.76
N ARG A 53 -5.76 8.42 2.75
CA ARG A 53 -5.58 7.75 4.04
C ARG A 53 -6.16 6.34 3.99
N ILE A 54 -5.32 5.32 4.17
CA ILE A 54 -5.68 3.90 4.10
C ILE A 54 -5.48 3.21 5.44
N TYR A 55 -6.32 2.21 5.76
CA TYR A 55 -6.17 1.40 6.97
C TYR A 55 -5.14 0.28 6.76
N VAL A 56 -4.12 0.24 7.62
CA VAL A 56 -3.01 -0.75 7.60
C VAL A 56 -2.91 -1.54 8.90
N GLY A 57 -3.80 -1.29 9.86
CA GLY A 57 -3.81 -1.92 11.18
C GLY A 57 -4.04 -3.44 11.14
N LYS A 58 -3.98 -4.09 12.30
CA LYS A 58 -4.01 -5.57 12.42
C LYS A 58 -5.34 -6.22 12.05
N GLU A 59 -6.44 -5.48 12.12
CA GLU A 59 -7.78 -6.01 11.91
C GLU A 59 -8.04 -6.20 10.41
N LYS A 60 -7.77 -7.40 9.90
CA LYS A 60 -7.87 -7.69 8.46
C LYS A 60 -9.22 -7.34 7.84
N GLU A 61 -10.32 -7.47 8.59
CA GLU A 61 -11.68 -7.16 8.14
C GLU A 61 -11.90 -5.66 7.87
N LYS A 62 -11.09 -4.78 8.48
CA LYS A 62 -11.14 -3.34 8.25
C LYS A 62 -10.26 -2.89 7.07
N ARG A 63 -9.50 -3.80 6.46
CA ARG A 63 -8.63 -3.51 5.31
C ARG A 63 -9.41 -3.67 4.03
N ASP A 64 -9.79 -2.53 3.46
CA ASP A 64 -10.60 -2.41 2.25
C ASP A 64 -9.76 -2.38 0.97
N LYS A 65 -8.53 -1.83 1.03
CA LYS A 65 -7.67 -1.65 -0.16
C LYS A 65 -6.35 -2.42 -0.15
N VAL A 66 -5.88 -2.90 1.00
CA VAL A 66 -4.49 -3.38 1.12
C VAL A 66 -4.32 -4.69 1.91
N ARG A 67 -3.31 -5.47 1.52
CA ARG A 67 -2.79 -6.65 2.21
C ARG A 67 -1.48 -6.27 2.93
N ALA A 68 -1.60 -5.58 4.07
CA ALA A 68 -0.47 -5.15 4.92
C ALA A 68 0.11 -6.23 5.85
#